data_AF-A0A5A7S8N3-F1
#
_entry.id   AF-A0A5A7S8N3-F1
#
_cell.length_a   1.000
_cell.length_b   1.000
_cell.length_c   1.000
_cell.angle_alpha   90.00
_cell.angle_beta   90.00
_cell.angle_gamma   90.00
#
_symmetry.space_group_name_H-M   'P 1'
#
loop_
_entity.id
_entity.type
_entity.pdbx_description
1 polymer ?
#
loop_
_entity_poly.entity_id
_entity_poly.type
_entity_poly.pdbx_seq_one_letter_code
_entity_poly.pdbx_strand_id
1 'polypeptide(L)'
;MTIALAGLAAYCVLRSPVLGNVWINEALDAALSVRNLADLCGDLCGLLALCALVIHAANAWGKPELNGFIAHAGIAVAAFVTLAFVKAGGASADISYIGHLGGWAEAYSYVAAVAILIANVVIFGSVILAHESKDRVWLTVLLPLGAGSLCGIFVGAYRATEYLHADMFASSQDAVVWPLSALTTFLYAVAAHGNYRIKTTEPMPERERV
;
A
#
# COMPACT_ATOMS: atom_id res chain seq x y z
N MET A 1 1.45 -12.96 -2.87
CA MET A 1 1.66 -12.51 -1.48
C MET A 1 3.08 -12.01 -1.25
N THR A 2 4.13 -12.74 -1.65
CA THR A 2 5.53 -12.30 -1.47
C THR A 2 5.81 -10.91 -2.05
N ILE A 3 5.43 -10.66 -3.31
CA ILE A 3 5.59 -9.34 -3.97
C ILE A 3 4.87 -8.24 -3.19
N ALA A 4 3.65 -8.50 -2.70
CA ALA A 4 2.88 -7.53 -1.93
C ALA A 4 3.57 -7.19 -0.60
N LEU A 5 4.03 -8.20 0.14
CA LEU A 5 4.73 -7.97 1.40
C LEU A 5 6.07 -7.25 1.21
N ALA A 6 6.83 -7.62 0.17
CA ALA A 6 8.07 -6.94 -0.17
C ALA A 6 7.83 -5.47 -0.54
N GLY A 7 6.80 -5.19 -1.35
CA GLY A 7 6.41 -3.83 -1.70
C GLY A 7 5.96 -3.00 -0.50
N LEU A 8 5.16 -3.57 0.41
CA LEU A 8 4.74 -2.90 1.64
C LEU A 8 5.92 -2.65 2.60
N ALA A 9 6.83 -3.62 2.73
CA ALA A 9 8.03 -3.45 3.54
C ALA A 9 8.91 -2.31 2.99
N ALA A 10 9.13 -2.29 1.67
CA ALA A 10 9.85 -1.21 1.00
C ALA A 10 9.14 0.14 1.19
N TYR A 11 7.82 0.19 1.02
CA TYR A 11 7.01 1.39 1.29
C TYR A 11 7.22 1.90 2.72
N CYS A 12 7.10 1.05 3.74
CA CYS A 12 7.28 1.44 5.15
C CYS A 12 8.70 1.92 5.48
N VAL A 13 9.72 1.32 4.88
CA VAL A 13 11.12 1.74 5.07
C VAL A 13 11.37 3.08 4.40
N LEU A 14 11.00 3.23 3.13
CA LEU A 14 11.20 4.45 2.35
C LEU A 14 10.44 5.65 2.93
N ARG A 15 9.24 5.41 3.48
CA ARG A 15 8.41 6.43 4.14
C ARG A 15 8.68 6.59 5.64
N SER A 16 9.71 5.94 6.19
CA SER A 16 10.00 6.06 7.62
C SER A 16 10.49 7.46 7.99
N PRO A 17 9.89 8.13 8.99
CA PRO A 17 10.37 9.42 9.46
C PRO A 17 11.73 9.31 10.17
N VAL A 18 12.10 8.11 10.65
CA VAL A 18 13.36 7.87 11.36
C VAL A 18 14.49 7.45 10.44
N LEU A 19 14.19 6.64 9.41
CA LEU A 19 15.20 6.02 8.55
C LEU A 19 15.17 6.53 7.10
N GLY A 20 13.98 6.79 6.58
CA GLY A 20 13.72 6.88 5.15
C GLY A 20 13.77 8.29 4.59
N ASN A 21 13.03 9.22 5.20
CA ASN A 21 12.69 10.45 4.47
C ASN A 21 13.84 11.47 4.38
N VAL A 22 14.74 11.53 5.37
CA VAL A 22 15.87 12.47 5.33
C VAL A 22 17.11 11.78 4.77
N TRP A 23 17.55 10.70 5.42
CA TRP A 23 18.83 10.05 5.09
C TRP A 23 18.86 9.39 3.71
N ILE A 24 17.78 8.69 3.29
CA ILE A 24 17.74 8.06 1.96
C ILE A 24 17.62 9.14 0.87
N ASN A 25 16.81 10.18 1.08
CA ASN A 25 16.71 11.26 0.11
C ASN A 25 18.03 12.05 -0.03
N GLU A 26 18.75 12.29 1.06
CA GLU A 26 20.10 12.89 1.01
C GLU A 26 21.10 12.00 0.25
N ALA A 27 21.10 10.70 0.51
CA ALA A 27 21.98 9.76 -0.19
C ALA A 27 21.64 9.66 -1.69
N LEU A 28 20.35 9.66 -2.05
CA LEU A 28 19.88 9.64 -3.44
C LEU A 28 20.15 10.96 -4.16
N ASP A 29 20.02 12.11 -3.48
CA ASP A 29 20.38 13.42 -4.04
C ASP A 29 21.89 13.47 -4.32
N ALA A 30 22.72 13.01 -3.36
CA ALA A 30 24.16 12.95 -3.55
C ALA A 30 24.60 12.03 -4.69
N ALA A 31 23.88 10.91 -4.92
CA ALA A 31 24.24 9.93 -5.94
C ALA A 31 23.67 10.22 -7.34
N LEU A 32 22.43 10.72 -7.41
CA LEU A 32 21.65 10.83 -8.65
C LEU A 32 21.20 12.25 -8.95
N SER A 33 21.38 13.21 -8.03
CA SER A 33 20.85 14.58 -8.13
C SER A 33 19.34 14.62 -8.35
N VAL A 34 18.62 13.67 -7.72
CA VAL A 34 17.16 13.60 -7.74
C VAL A 34 16.65 13.60 -6.31
N ARG A 35 16.09 14.74 -5.89
CA ARG A 35 15.45 14.88 -4.57
C ARG A 35 14.10 14.18 -4.54
N ASN A 36 13.68 13.79 -3.33
CA ASN A 36 12.39 13.14 -3.07
C ASN A 36 12.12 11.86 -3.86
N LEU A 37 13.16 11.22 -4.40
CA LEU A 37 13.03 9.97 -5.14
C LEU A 37 12.57 8.82 -4.22
N ALA A 38 12.96 8.85 -2.94
CA ALA A 38 12.52 7.84 -1.97
C ALA A 38 10.99 7.88 -1.77
N ASP A 39 10.38 9.06 -1.80
CA ASP A 39 8.93 9.24 -1.70
C ASP A 39 8.20 8.65 -2.89
N LEU A 40 8.66 8.97 -4.11
CA LEU A 40 8.10 8.40 -5.33
C LEU A 40 8.24 6.86 -5.33
N CYS A 41 9.44 6.34 -5.06
CA CYS A 41 9.69 4.91 -4.98
C CYS A 41 8.81 4.25 -3.92
N GLY A 42 8.63 4.90 -2.76
CA GLY A 42 7.72 4.46 -1.72
C GLY A 42 6.32 4.27 -2.26
N ASP A 43 5.70 5.32 -2.80
CA ASP A 43 4.32 5.24 -3.32
C ASP A 43 4.18 4.21 -4.45
N LEU A 44 5.17 4.08 -5.33
CA LEU A 44 5.17 3.05 -6.38
C LEU A 44 5.24 1.63 -5.79
N CYS A 45 6.06 1.40 -4.77
CA CYS A 45 6.10 0.12 -4.05
C CYS A 45 4.78 -0.18 -3.34
N GLY A 46 4.15 0.83 -2.73
CA GLY A 46 2.83 0.72 -2.11
C GLY A 46 1.74 0.37 -3.14
N LEU A 47 1.71 1.06 -4.28
CA LEU A 47 0.78 0.79 -5.38
C LEU A 47 0.95 -0.61 -5.94
N LEU A 48 2.18 -1.06 -6.18
CA LEU A 48 2.48 -2.41 -6.64
C LEU A 48 1.94 -3.45 -5.65
N ALA A 49 2.16 -3.22 -4.35
CA ALA A 49 1.69 -4.14 -3.34
C ALA A 49 0.16 -4.22 -3.27
N LEU A 50 -0.51 -3.08 -3.32
CA LEU A 50 -1.98 -3.01 -3.34
C LEU A 50 -2.55 -3.66 -4.59
N CYS A 51 -1.98 -3.42 -5.76
CA CYS A 51 -2.38 -4.09 -6.99
C CYS A 51 -2.27 -5.61 -6.85
N ALA A 52 -1.14 -6.09 -6.30
CA ALA A 52 -0.96 -7.51 -6.05
C ALA A 52 -2.01 -8.07 -5.06
N LEU A 53 -2.32 -7.35 -3.98
CA LEU A 53 -3.36 -7.76 -3.02
C LEU A 53 -4.76 -7.80 -3.65
N VAL A 54 -5.11 -6.82 -4.47
CA VAL A 54 -6.41 -6.77 -5.16
C VAL A 54 -6.52 -7.88 -6.21
N ILE A 55 -5.44 -8.21 -6.92
CA ILE A 55 -5.37 -9.40 -7.80
C ILE A 55 -5.60 -10.68 -6.97
N HIS A 56 -4.98 -10.80 -5.79
CA HIS A 56 -5.24 -11.93 -4.88
C HIS A 56 -6.71 -12.00 -4.46
N ALA A 57 -7.34 -10.86 -4.14
CA ALA A 57 -8.77 -10.79 -3.82
C ALA A 57 -9.66 -11.19 -5.01
N ALA A 58 -9.39 -10.69 -6.21
CA ALA A 58 -10.14 -11.05 -7.42
C ALA A 58 -10.06 -12.54 -7.74
N ASN A 59 -8.87 -13.14 -7.59
CA ASN A 59 -8.71 -14.59 -7.74
C ASN A 59 -9.48 -15.37 -6.66
N ALA A 60 -9.52 -14.88 -5.42
CA ALA A 60 -10.30 -15.48 -4.35
C ALA A 60 -11.81 -15.42 -4.61
N TRP A 61 -12.28 -14.39 -5.33
CA TRP A 61 -13.66 -14.29 -5.81
C TRP A 61 -13.96 -15.14 -7.05
N GLY A 62 -13.00 -15.90 -7.56
CA GLY A 62 -13.15 -16.69 -8.79
C GLY A 62 -13.27 -15.82 -10.04
N LYS A 63 -12.64 -14.63 -10.04
CA LYS A 63 -12.65 -13.65 -11.14
C LYS A 63 -11.25 -13.37 -11.71
N PRO A 64 -10.50 -14.39 -12.15
CA PRO A 64 -9.15 -14.20 -12.68
C PRO A 64 -9.10 -13.33 -13.94
N GLU A 65 -10.20 -13.19 -14.68
CA GLU A 65 -10.33 -12.30 -15.83
C GLU A 65 -10.07 -10.82 -15.47
N LEU A 66 -10.28 -10.43 -14.22
CA LEU A 66 -10.02 -9.07 -13.74
C LEU A 66 -8.54 -8.78 -13.53
N ASN A 67 -7.67 -9.79 -13.48
CA ASN A 67 -6.25 -9.62 -13.18
C ASN A 67 -5.58 -8.69 -14.19
N GLY A 68 -5.89 -8.85 -15.48
CA GLY A 68 -5.41 -7.98 -16.54
C GLY A 68 -5.86 -6.54 -16.30
N PHE A 69 -7.14 -6.32 -16.09
CA PHE A 69 -7.68 -4.98 -15.83
C PHE A 69 -7.03 -4.30 -14.63
N ILE A 70 -6.89 -5.00 -13.50
CA ILE A 70 -6.27 -4.48 -12.28
C ILE A 70 -4.81 -4.11 -12.53
N ALA A 71 -4.05 -4.95 -13.25
CA ALA A 71 -2.66 -4.67 -13.59
C ALA A 71 -2.52 -3.42 -14.48
N HIS A 72 -3.36 -3.27 -15.51
CA HIS A 72 -3.35 -2.10 -16.38
C HIS A 72 -3.75 -0.83 -15.62
N ALA A 73 -4.77 -0.90 -14.76
CA ALA A 73 -5.16 0.21 -13.90
C ALA A 73 -4.01 0.61 -12.96
N GLY A 74 -3.33 -0.36 -12.34
CA GLY A 74 -2.16 -0.13 -11.51
C GLY A 74 -1.01 0.56 -12.27
N ILE A 75 -0.70 0.11 -13.49
CA ILE A 75 0.29 0.74 -14.36
C ILE A 75 -0.12 2.18 -14.72
N ALA A 76 -1.39 2.40 -15.06
CA ALA A 76 -1.89 3.73 -15.38
C ALA A 76 -1.77 4.70 -14.20
N VAL A 77 -2.12 4.24 -12.99
CA VAL A 77 -1.96 5.01 -11.75
C VAL A 77 -0.49 5.30 -11.47
N ALA A 78 0.38 4.29 -11.58
CA ALA A 78 1.82 4.45 -11.40
C ALA A 78 2.41 5.47 -12.39
N ALA A 79 2.05 5.37 -13.67
CA ALA A 79 2.48 6.31 -14.70
C ALA A 79 2.00 7.73 -14.41
N PHE A 80 0.74 7.89 -14.00
CA PHE A 80 0.20 9.19 -13.59
C PHE A 80 0.97 9.78 -12.42
N VAL A 81 1.19 8.99 -11.37
CA VAL A 81 1.94 9.38 -10.16
C VAL A 81 3.37 9.79 -10.53
N THR A 82 4.07 9.04 -11.38
CA THR A 82 5.40 9.43 -11.86
C THR A 82 5.39 10.72 -12.67
N LEU A 83 4.42 10.89 -13.58
CA LEU A 83 4.31 12.12 -14.39
C LEU A 83 3.99 13.34 -13.53
N ALA A 84 3.08 13.19 -12.56
CA ALA A 84 2.71 14.24 -11.62
C ALA A 84 3.90 14.64 -10.73
N PHE A 85 4.71 13.68 -10.27
CA PHE A 85 5.97 13.95 -9.57
C PHE A 85 6.94 14.80 -10.40
N VAL A 86 7.16 14.42 -11.66
CA VAL A 86 8.04 15.18 -12.57
C VAL A 86 7.50 16.59 -12.81
N LYS A 87 6.19 16.72 -13.04
CA LYS A 87 5.53 18.02 -13.27
C LYS A 87 5.50 18.92 -12.05
N ALA A 88 5.44 18.34 -10.85
CA ALA A 88 5.54 19.09 -9.60
C ALA A 88 6.96 19.62 -9.33
N GLY A 89 7.96 19.26 -10.15
CA GLY A 89 9.36 19.60 -9.87
C GLY A 89 9.90 18.84 -8.66
N GLY A 90 9.36 17.66 -8.36
CA GLY A 90 9.71 16.88 -7.17
C GLY A 90 11.20 16.57 -7.06
N ALA A 91 11.88 16.40 -8.20
CA ALA A 91 13.32 16.18 -8.30
C ALA A 91 14.19 17.38 -7.89
N SER A 92 13.63 18.59 -7.87
CA SER A 92 14.34 19.86 -7.64
C SER A 92 13.90 20.62 -6.38
N ALA A 93 12.86 20.15 -5.69
CA ALA A 93 12.28 20.86 -4.55
C ALA A 93 13.04 20.62 -3.23
N ASP A 94 13.21 21.68 -2.43
CA ASP A 94 13.84 21.68 -1.09
C ASP A 94 12.89 21.25 0.04
N ILE A 95 11.86 20.46 -0.25
CA ILE A 95 10.92 19.96 0.77
C ILE A 95 11.00 18.45 0.89
N SER A 96 10.81 17.94 2.11
CA SER A 96 10.87 16.51 2.45
C SER A 96 9.62 15.73 2.07
N TYR A 97 8.54 16.39 1.62
CA TYR A 97 7.33 15.73 1.19
C TYR A 97 6.70 16.44 0.00
N ILE A 98 6.70 15.77 -1.16
CA ILE A 98 6.25 16.35 -2.44
C ILE A 98 4.84 16.96 -2.34
N GLY A 99 3.94 16.34 -1.57
CA GLY A 99 2.54 16.76 -1.46
C GLY A 99 2.33 18.21 -0.99
N HIS A 100 3.32 18.83 -0.36
CA HIS A 100 3.25 20.23 0.07
C HIS A 100 3.65 21.24 -1.03
N LEU A 101 4.05 20.81 -2.23
CA LEU A 101 4.39 21.72 -3.35
C LEU A 101 3.18 22.37 -4.01
N GLY A 102 1.96 21.89 -3.70
CA GLY A 102 0.74 22.32 -4.36
C GLY A 102 0.62 21.83 -5.81
N GLY A 103 -0.51 22.11 -6.45
CA GLY A 103 -0.72 21.87 -7.88
C GLY A 103 -0.56 20.40 -8.30
N TRP A 104 0.42 20.07 -9.14
CA TRP A 104 0.63 18.68 -9.60
C TRP A 104 1.02 17.72 -8.47
N ALA A 105 1.61 18.23 -7.38
CA ALA A 105 1.91 17.42 -6.20
C ALA A 105 0.65 17.01 -5.43
N GLU A 106 -0.37 17.88 -5.40
CA GLU A 106 -1.66 17.55 -4.80
C GLU A 106 -2.33 16.41 -5.57
N ALA A 107 -2.32 16.51 -6.92
CA ALA A 107 -2.87 15.46 -7.76
C ALA A 107 -2.12 14.13 -7.60
N TYR A 108 -0.79 14.17 -7.52
CA TYR A 108 0.07 13.01 -7.21
C TYR A 108 -0.38 12.32 -5.93
N SER A 109 -0.45 13.07 -4.82
CA SER A 109 -0.70 12.47 -3.52
C SER A 109 -2.17 12.10 -3.30
N TYR A 110 -3.13 12.84 -3.89
CA TYR A 110 -4.55 12.50 -3.86
C TYR A 110 -4.82 11.19 -4.60
N VAL A 111 -4.27 11.02 -5.80
CA VAL A 111 -4.45 9.78 -6.57
C VAL A 111 -3.83 8.58 -5.84
N ALA A 112 -2.65 8.75 -5.24
CA ALA A 112 -2.05 7.71 -4.41
C ALA A 112 -2.93 7.35 -3.20
N ALA A 113 -3.48 8.35 -2.49
CA ALA A 113 -4.37 8.15 -1.35
C ALA A 113 -5.66 7.41 -1.72
N VAL A 114 -6.30 7.81 -2.83
CA VAL A 114 -7.52 7.16 -3.33
C VAL A 114 -7.24 5.72 -3.77
N ALA A 115 -6.11 5.44 -4.41
CA ALA A 115 -5.72 4.08 -4.76
C ALA A 115 -5.54 3.19 -3.52
N ILE A 116 -4.90 3.71 -2.47
CA ILE A 116 -4.80 3.04 -1.16
C ILE A 116 -6.18 2.76 -0.59
N LEU A 117 -7.06 3.77 -0.57
CA LEU A 117 -8.41 3.66 -0.03
C LEU A 117 -9.21 2.57 -0.76
N ILE A 118 -9.29 2.63 -2.09
CA ILE A 118 -10.03 1.67 -2.91
C ILE A 118 -9.51 0.25 -2.68
N ALA A 119 -8.21 0.04 -2.74
CA ALA A 119 -7.63 -1.29 -2.56
C ALA A 119 -7.95 -1.88 -1.19
N ASN A 120 -7.86 -1.07 -0.12
CA ASN A 120 -8.19 -1.53 1.22
C ASN A 120 -9.70 -1.74 1.43
N VAL A 121 -10.58 -0.94 0.81
CA VAL A 121 -12.02 -1.19 0.80
C VAL A 121 -12.34 -2.51 0.11
N VAL A 122 -11.69 -2.81 -1.02
CA VAL A 122 -11.87 -4.08 -1.73
C VAL A 122 -11.45 -5.25 -0.84
N ILE A 123 -10.26 -5.18 -0.22
CA ILE A 123 -9.76 -6.23 0.68
C ILE A 123 -10.69 -6.42 1.88
N PHE A 124 -11.14 -5.33 2.51
CA PHE A 124 -12.05 -5.38 3.64
C PHE A 124 -13.41 -5.98 3.25
N GLY A 125 -13.94 -5.59 2.10
CA GLY A 125 -15.13 -6.19 1.51
C GLY A 125 -14.96 -7.69 1.27
N SER A 126 -13.80 -8.12 0.77
CA SER A 126 -13.47 -9.55 0.62
C SER A 126 -13.48 -10.28 1.96
N VAL A 127 -12.98 -9.67 3.03
CA VAL A 127 -12.98 -10.26 4.38
C VAL A 127 -14.41 -10.41 4.91
N ILE A 128 -15.25 -9.39 4.77
CA ILE A 128 -16.66 -9.45 5.19
C ILE A 128 -17.39 -10.57 4.47
N LEU A 129 -17.22 -10.68 3.15
CA LEU A 129 -17.87 -11.72 2.35
C LEU A 129 -17.35 -13.13 2.69
N ALA A 130 -16.14 -13.24 3.23
CA ALA A 130 -15.52 -14.50 3.62
C ALA A 130 -15.82 -14.91 5.09
N HIS A 131 -16.72 -14.22 5.80
CA HIS A 131 -16.91 -14.47 7.24
C HIS A 131 -17.35 -15.89 7.57
N GLU A 132 -18.02 -16.60 6.67
CA GLU A 132 -18.58 -17.93 6.94
C GLU A 132 -17.52 -19.05 6.95
N SER A 133 -16.23 -18.69 6.83
CA SER A 133 -15.14 -19.65 6.89
C SER A 133 -14.94 -20.27 8.28
N LYS A 134 -14.26 -21.42 8.33
CA LYS A 134 -13.92 -22.13 9.58
C LYS A 134 -13.21 -21.20 10.58
N ASP A 135 -13.54 -21.31 11.87
CA ASP A 135 -12.99 -20.47 12.96
C ASP A 135 -11.47 -20.28 12.93
N ARG A 136 -10.72 -21.33 12.57
CA ARG A 136 -9.26 -21.27 12.47
C ARG A 136 -8.76 -20.35 11.34
N VAL A 137 -9.43 -20.36 10.18
CA VAL A 137 -9.11 -19.47 9.05
C VAL A 137 -9.49 -18.03 9.40
N TRP A 138 -10.66 -17.87 10.01
CA TRP A 138 -11.15 -16.57 10.45
C TRP A 138 -10.15 -15.87 11.39
N LEU A 139 -9.74 -16.54 12.47
CA LEU A 139 -8.86 -15.97 13.48
C LEU A 139 -7.43 -15.70 12.97
N THR A 140 -6.87 -16.60 12.15
CA THR A 140 -5.44 -16.53 11.79
C THR A 140 -5.16 -15.79 10.48
N VAL A 141 -6.16 -15.63 9.61
CA VAL A 141 -5.99 -15.00 8.30
C VAL A 141 -6.93 -13.81 8.14
N LEU A 142 -8.24 -14.01 8.28
CA LEU A 142 -9.23 -13.00 7.91
C LEU A 142 -9.29 -11.86 8.92
N LEU A 143 -9.17 -12.13 10.22
CA LEU A 143 -9.17 -11.09 11.25
C LEU A 143 -7.96 -10.14 11.13
N PRO A 144 -6.69 -10.62 11.04
CA PRO A 144 -5.56 -9.73 10.79
C PRO A 144 -5.66 -9.00 9.45
N LEU A 145 -6.13 -9.68 8.39
CA LEU A 145 -6.31 -9.06 7.07
C LEU A 145 -7.37 -7.93 7.13
N GLY A 146 -8.50 -8.17 7.81
CA GLY A 146 -9.56 -7.19 8.02
C GLY A 146 -9.08 -5.99 8.83
N ALA A 147 -8.43 -6.25 9.97
CA ALA A 147 -7.85 -5.19 10.80
C ALA A 147 -6.81 -4.36 10.04
N GLY A 148 -5.91 -5.00 9.28
CA GLY A 148 -4.94 -4.31 8.43
C GLY A 148 -5.63 -3.45 7.37
N SER A 149 -6.66 -3.97 6.70
CA SER A 149 -7.41 -3.20 5.71
C SER A 149 -8.19 -2.02 6.31
N LEU A 150 -8.68 -2.12 7.53
CA LEU A 150 -9.29 -0.99 8.24
C LEU A 150 -8.26 0.11 8.53
N CYS A 151 -7.07 -0.25 8.98
CA CYS A 151 -5.97 0.71 9.15
C CYS A 151 -5.61 1.37 7.80
N GLY A 152 -5.55 0.61 6.71
CA GLY A 152 -5.28 1.13 5.38
C GLY A 152 -6.39 2.02 4.83
N ILE A 153 -7.67 1.71 5.10
CA ILE A 153 -8.82 2.58 4.80
C ILE A 153 -8.65 3.91 5.53
N PHE A 154 -8.35 3.87 6.83
CA PHE A 154 -8.15 5.09 7.63
C PHE A 154 -6.99 5.92 7.08
N VAL A 155 -5.85 5.29 6.75
CA VAL A 155 -4.70 5.97 6.14
C VAL A 155 -5.08 6.63 4.81
N GLY A 156 -5.75 5.90 3.92
CA GLY A 156 -6.18 6.41 2.62
C GLY A 156 -7.17 7.57 2.75
N ALA A 157 -8.15 7.44 3.65
CA ALA A 157 -9.13 8.48 3.93
C ALA A 157 -8.45 9.72 4.55
N TYR A 158 -7.59 9.52 5.55
CA TYR A 158 -6.85 10.60 6.21
C TYR A 158 -6.00 11.39 5.22
N ARG A 159 -5.20 10.69 4.39
CA ARG A 159 -4.42 11.32 3.32
C ARG A 159 -5.32 12.05 2.33
N ALA A 160 -6.47 11.47 1.93
CA ALA A 160 -7.39 12.13 1.02
C ALA A 160 -8.03 13.40 1.62
N THR A 161 -8.32 13.40 2.93
CA THR A 161 -8.90 14.56 3.64
C THR A 161 -7.89 15.65 3.96
N GLU A 162 -6.62 15.30 4.11
CA GLU A 162 -5.53 16.26 4.28
C GLU A 162 -5.49 17.27 3.12
N TYR A 163 -5.88 16.88 1.90
CA TYR A 163 -6.02 17.81 0.77
C TYR A 163 -7.20 18.78 0.90
N LEU A 164 -8.31 18.35 1.50
CA LEU A 164 -9.48 19.21 1.69
C LEU A 164 -9.22 20.27 2.77
N HIS A 165 -8.30 19.99 3.69
CA HIS A 165 -8.05 20.79 4.88
C HIS A 165 -6.56 20.80 5.31
N ALA A 166 -5.66 21.19 4.40
CA ALA A 166 -4.20 21.10 4.61
C ALA A 166 -3.70 21.76 5.90
N ASP A 167 -4.27 22.91 6.28
CA ASP A 167 -3.88 23.69 7.46
C ASP A 167 -4.10 22.94 8.79
N MET A 168 -5.01 21.96 8.82
CA MET A 168 -5.33 21.20 10.04
C MET A 168 -4.48 19.94 10.23
N PHE A 169 -3.81 19.44 9.19
CA PHE A 169 -3.26 18.09 9.19
C PHE A 169 -1.75 17.98 8.91
N ALA A 170 -1.12 19.06 8.43
CA ALA A 170 0.30 19.08 8.03
C ALA A 170 1.31 18.60 9.10
N SER A 171 0.97 18.67 10.40
CA SER A 171 1.85 18.22 11.50
C SER A 171 1.57 16.79 11.98
N SER A 172 0.49 16.15 11.52
CA SER A 172 0.01 14.86 12.04
C SER A 172 0.27 13.68 11.11
N GLN A 173 0.75 13.93 9.88
CA GLN A 173 1.06 12.89 8.91
C GLN A 173 2.07 11.87 9.46
N ASP A 174 3.23 12.31 9.96
CA ASP A 174 4.25 11.40 10.50
C ASP A 174 3.81 10.68 11.78
N ALA A 175 3.02 11.35 12.62
CA ALA A 175 2.54 10.81 13.88
C ALA A 175 1.42 9.77 13.72
N VAL A 176 0.65 9.86 12.63
CA VAL A 176 -0.57 9.03 12.43
C VAL A 176 -0.43 8.10 11.23
N VAL A 177 -0.05 8.62 10.05
CA VAL A 177 -0.03 7.84 8.80
C VAL A 177 1.05 6.78 8.83
N TRP A 178 2.24 7.10 9.34
CA TRP A 178 3.34 6.14 9.36
C TRP A 178 3.09 4.95 10.30
N PRO A 179 2.72 5.13 11.59
CA PRO A 179 2.44 3.99 12.47
C PRO A 179 1.32 3.10 11.97
N LEU A 180 0.26 3.69 11.39
CA LEU A 180 -0.85 2.93 10.83
C LEU A 180 -0.47 2.19 9.54
N SER A 181 0.40 2.77 8.71
CA SER A 181 0.96 2.09 7.53
C SER A 181 1.84 0.90 7.93
N ALA A 182 2.67 1.07 8.96
CA ALA A 182 3.50 0.01 9.53
C ALA A 182 2.63 -1.10 10.13
N LEU A 183 1.60 -0.74 10.89
CA LEU A 183 0.65 -1.68 11.46
C LEU A 183 -0.12 -2.46 10.38
N THR A 184 -0.59 -1.77 9.32
CA THR A 184 -1.23 -2.40 8.16
C THR A 184 -0.32 -3.46 7.54
N THR A 185 0.94 -3.10 7.29
CA THR A 185 1.95 -4.00 6.73
C THR A 185 2.21 -5.20 7.63
N PHE A 186 2.36 -4.97 8.94
CA PHE A 186 2.55 -6.03 9.92
C PHE A 186 1.37 -7.01 9.94
N LEU A 187 0.13 -6.49 9.98
CA LEU A 187 -1.08 -7.31 10.00
C LEU A 187 -1.26 -8.13 8.72
N TYR A 188 -0.91 -7.57 7.56
CA TYR A 188 -0.89 -8.31 6.30
C TYR A 188 0.18 -9.40 6.27
N ALA A 189 1.36 -9.15 6.88
CA ALA A 189 2.38 -10.18 7.03
C ALA A 189 1.92 -11.32 7.96
N VAL A 190 1.23 -11.00 9.07
CA VAL A 190 0.62 -11.99 9.96
C VAL A 190 -0.42 -12.82 9.22
N ALA A 191 -1.33 -12.19 8.46
CA ALA A 191 -2.33 -12.90 7.66
C ALA A 191 -1.69 -13.84 6.63
N ALA A 192 -0.64 -13.38 5.95
CA ALA A 192 0.10 -14.19 4.98
C ALA A 192 0.80 -15.38 5.64
N HIS A 193 1.39 -15.20 6.83
CA HIS A 193 1.98 -16.28 7.61
C HIS A 193 0.94 -17.30 8.07
N GLY A 194 -0.23 -16.84 8.53
CA GLY A 194 -1.36 -17.70 8.89
C GLY A 194 -1.80 -18.57 7.71
N ASN A 195 -1.96 -17.96 6.53
CA ASN A 195 -2.33 -18.67 5.30
C ASN A 195 -1.28 -19.72 4.90
N TYR A 196 0.01 -19.37 5.00
CA TYR A 196 1.10 -20.33 4.74
C TYR A 196 1.00 -21.54 5.68
N ARG A 197 0.83 -21.32 6.99
CA ARG A 197 0.72 -22.42 7.97
C ARG A 197 -0.46 -23.34 7.67
N ILE A 198 -1.63 -22.78 7.34
CA ILE A 198 -2.81 -23.57 7.01
C ILE A 198 -2.49 -24.50 5.83
N LYS A 199 -1.98 -23.96 4.72
CA LYS A 199 -1.62 -24.74 3.54
C LYS A 199 -0.60 -25.84 3.82
N THR A 200 0.37 -25.62 4.71
CA THR A 200 1.37 -26.64 5.08
C THR A 200 0.84 -27.71 6.04
N THR A 201 -0.29 -27.48 6.70
CA THR A 201 -0.85 -28.40 7.71
C THR A 201 -2.09 -29.16 7.23
N GLU A 202 -2.68 -28.77 6.10
CA GLU A 202 -3.74 -29.56 5.46
C GLU A 202 -3.12 -30.80 4.79
N PRO A 203 -3.63 -32.01 5.05
CA PRO A 203 -3.13 -33.21 4.39
C PRO A 203 -3.31 -33.05 2.87
N MET A 204 -2.26 -33.34 2.09
CA MET A 204 -2.32 -33.25 0.63
C MET A 204 -3.59 -33.96 0.13
N PRO A 205 -4.40 -33.29 -0.72
CA PRO A 205 -5.58 -33.90 -1.32
C PRO A 205 -5.17 -35.23 -1.98
N GLU A 206 -5.96 -36.29 -1.83
CA GLU A 206 -5.65 -37.62 -2.38
C GLU A 206 -5.33 -37.61 -3.89
N ARG A 207 -5.80 -36.60 -4.62
CA ARG A 207 -5.51 -36.39 -6.05
C ARG A 207 -4.07 -35.98 -6.37
N GLU A 208 -3.31 -35.51 -5.39
CA GLU A 208 -1.89 -35.13 -5.54
C GLU A 208 -0.94 -36.18 -4.94
N ARG A 209 -1.46 -37.29 -4.41
CA ARG A 209 -0.68 -38.46 -4.01
C ARG A 209 -0.47 -39.38 -5.22
N VAL A 210 0.27 -38.92 -6.23
CA VAL A 210 0.72 -39.76 -7.35
C VAL A 210 2.20 -39.54 -7.58
#